data_AF-A0A9P5MMN1-F1
#
_entry.id   AF-A0A9P5MMN1-F1
#
_cell.length_a   1.000
_cell.length_b   1.000
_cell.length_c   1.000
_cell.angle_alpha   90.00
_cell.angle_beta   90.00
_cell.angle_gamma   90.00
#
_symmetry.space_group_name_H-M   'P 1'
#
loop_
_entity.id
_entity.type
_entity.pdbx_description
1 polymer ?
#
loop_
_entity_poly.entity_id
_entity_poly.type
_entity_poly.pdbx_seq_one_letter_code
_entity_poly.pdbx_strand_id
1 'polypeptide(L)'
;MKSRERFNQPGTRLRQVRPSHKFGGRSRSTVRAPNQPDTISAEDWRILRLNIQPDSIHTIQDALAHFSQPQLVRVGQSSSGEVSQQVHIEVLPSVLVLSGLRQAMDDEINSLQESLLALKCRRNALAPISRLPPETLAAIFSFLPPSAWVKKAGNPARIRVTHVCRRWRETALNYPSLWSDINITKLTPAAMAEILARAQKMPLHLEVDVTPWWAAGFDTFVRQLEPHISHTRHLNVNGRLHTALNQLMSSAPTLEFLSLSHKPPRFSLSSSDDHFNFFDCIAPRLTSLELKNCDISWKSPPLKGLRTLKMHTLSREMRPRLEDWLGALDEMPQLETLILHSATPRAPPDAPLISQPSRAVTLPSLTGFHISASARGCALALAHLVLPALSWLHVDAKS
;
A
#
# COMPACT_ATOMS: atom_id res chain seq x y z
N MET A 1 -62.38 -10.50 14.78
CA MET A 1 -63.46 -10.96 13.88
C MET A 1 -62.86 -11.30 12.52
N LYS A 2 -63.35 -12.36 11.85
CA LYS A 2 -62.75 -13.16 10.77
C LYS A 2 -61.87 -14.30 11.32
N SER A 3 -62.41 -15.42 11.81
CA SER A 3 -63.28 -16.46 11.20
C SER A 3 -62.52 -17.47 10.32
N ARG A 4 -62.46 -18.70 10.86
CA ARG A 4 -62.61 -20.03 10.20
C ARG A 4 -61.55 -20.42 9.17
N GLU A 5 -61.04 -21.65 9.11
CA GLU A 5 -61.75 -22.94 9.13
C GLU A 5 -60.78 -24.11 9.38
N ARG A 6 -61.26 -25.18 10.03
CA ARG A 6 -60.59 -26.49 10.08
C ARG A 6 -60.96 -27.27 8.81
N PHE A 7 -60.04 -28.02 8.24
CA PHE A 7 -60.38 -29.26 7.52
C PHE A 7 -59.28 -30.31 7.65
N ASN A 8 -59.71 -31.55 7.50
CA ASN A 8 -59.19 -32.79 8.06
C ASN A 8 -58.78 -33.75 6.92
N GLN A 9 -58.07 -34.83 7.27
CA GLN A 9 -57.81 -36.09 6.52
C GLN A 9 -56.50 -36.21 5.67
N PRO A 10 -56.12 -37.41 5.16
CA PRO A 10 -55.61 -38.56 5.91
C PRO A 10 -54.36 -39.22 5.26
N GLY A 11 -53.64 -40.06 6.02
CA GLY A 11 -52.99 -41.28 5.49
C GLY A 11 -51.70 -41.15 4.68
N THR A 12 -50.55 -41.37 5.33
CA THR A 12 -49.49 -42.19 4.73
C THR A 12 -48.71 -42.88 5.85
N ARG A 13 -48.79 -44.21 5.91
CA ARG A 13 -47.96 -45.03 6.81
C ARG A 13 -46.50 -44.91 6.35
N LEU A 14 -45.80 -43.88 6.82
CA LEU A 14 -44.35 -43.89 6.85
C LEU A 14 -43.94 -45.00 7.81
N ARG A 15 -43.37 -46.09 7.26
CA ARG A 15 -42.50 -46.99 8.04
C ARG A 15 -41.57 -46.08 8.83
N GLN A 16 -41.73 -46.02 10.15
CA GLN A 16 -40.84 -45.29 11.03
C GLN A 16 -39.45 -45.93 10.92
N VAL A 17 -38.65 -45.45 9.97
CA VAL A 17 -37.20 -45.66 9.99
C VAL A 17 -36.74 -44.91 11.24
N ARG A 18 -36.37 -45.68 12.27
CA ARG A 18 -35.93 -45.11 13.55
C ARG A 18 -34.83 -44.07 13.28
N PRO A 19 -34.98 -42.81 13.75
CA PRO A 19 -34.00 -41.73 13.52
C PRO A 19 -32.58 -42.05 14.02
N SER A 20 -32.43 -43.07 14.85
CA SER A 20 -31.17 -43.52 15.46
C SER A 20 -30.11 -44.00 14.47
N HIS A 21 -30.46 -44.35 13.23
CA HIS A 21 -29.47 -44.84 12.24
C HIS A 21 -28.72 -43.74 11.46
N LYS A 22 -29.21 -42.49 11.41
CA LYS A 22 -28.55 -41.45 10.59
C LYS A 22 -27.37 -40.76 11.27
N PHE A 23 -27.39 -40.68 12.59
CA PHE A 23 -26.41 -39.92 13.38
C PHE A 23 -25.72 -40.75 14.49
N GLY A 24 -26.13 -42.00 14.67
CA GLY A 24 -25.50 -42.93 15.60
C GLY A 24 -24.49 -43.86 14.93
N GLY A 25 -23.65 -44.50 15.73
CA GLY A 25 -22.71 -45.54 15.32
C GLY A 25 -22.81 -46.75 16.23
N ARG A 26 -21.97 -47.76 15.99
CA ARG A 26 -21.84 -48.94 16.85
C ARG A 26 -20.41 -49.06 17.34
N SER A 27 -20.24 -49.36 18.63
CA SER A 27 -18.94 -49.64 19.23
C SER A 27 -18.94 -50.99 19.93
N ARG A 28 -17.83 -51.70 19.83
CA ARG A 28 -17.55 -52.93 20.55
C ARG A 28 -16.60 -52.64 21.69
N SER A 29 -17.02 -52.88 22.92
CA SER A 29 -16.14 -52.83 24.08
C SER A 29 -15.64 -54.22 24.40
N THR A 30 -14.34 -54.35 24.66
CA THR A 30 -13.69 -55.58 25.14
C THR A 30 -13.07 -55.27 26.49
N VAL A 31 -13.50 -55.99 27.51
CA VAL A 31 -12.98 -55.87 28.88
C VAL A 31 -12.15 -57.10 29.19
N ARG A 32 -10.90 -56.88 29.57
CA ARG A 32 -9.96 -57.93 29.98
C ARG A 32 -9.67 -57.80 31.47
N ALA A 33 -9.93 -58.85 32.22
CA ALA A 33 -9.61 -58.97 33.63
C ALA A 33 -8.67 -60.17 33.86
N PRO A 34 -7.73 -60.09 34.81
CA PRO A 34 -6.82 -61.20 35.09
C PRO A 34 -7.60 -62.43 35.55
N ASN A 35 -7.27 -63.60 34.98
CA ASN A 35 -7.89 -64.90 35.27
C ASN A 35 -9.39 -65.03 34.93
N GLN A 36 -9.94 -64.17 34.05
CA GLN A 36 -11.29 -64.30 33.52
C GLN A 36 -11.30 -64.24 31.99
N PRO A 37 -12.28 -64.88 31.32
CA PRO A 37 -12.44 -64.75 29.87
C PRO A 37 -12.82 -63.31 29.47
N ASP A 38 -12.31 -62.86 28.32
CA ASP A 38 -12.60 -61.54 27.75
C ASP A 38 -14.12 -61.33 27.63
N THR A 39 -14.62 -60.23 28.21
CA THR A 39 -16.02 -59.86 28.09
C THR A 39 -16.19 -58.90 26.93
N ILE A 40 -17.02 -59.26 25.96
CA ILE A 40 -17.28 -58.46 24.76
C ILE A 40 -18.72 -57.95 24.80
N SER A 41 -18.92 -56.64 24.70
CA SER A 41 -20.23 -56.02 24.52
C SER A 41 -20.26 -55.14 23.26
N ALA A 42 -21.41 -55.06 22.62
CA ALA A 42 -21.65 -54.15 21.50
C ALA A 42 -22.73 -53.15 21.91
N GLU A 43 -22.45 -51.86 21.74
CA GLU A 43 -23.35 -50.77 22.10
C GLU A 43 -23.57 -49.85 20.90
N ASP A 44 -24.85 -49.58 20.61
CA ASP A 44 -25.23 -48.53 19.68
C ASP A 44 -25.21 -47.19 20.43
N TRP A 45 -24.55 -46.19 19.86
CA TRP A 45 -24.39 -44.87 20.47
C TRP A 45 -24.95 -43.78 19.57
N ARG A 46 -25.52 -42.73 20.17
CA ARG A 46 -25.99 -41.52 19.46
C ARG A 46 -25.01 -40.36 19.53
N ILE A 47 -24.14 -40.36 20.54
CA ILE A 47 -23.14 -39.32 20.79
C ILE A 47 -21.85 -40.04 21.18
N LEU A 48 -20.81 -39.88 20.36
CA LEU A 48 -19.47 -40.37 20.70
C LEU A 48 -18.75 -39.30 21.53
N ARG A 49 -18.39 -39.62 22.77
CA ARG A 49 -17.64 -38.71 23.64
C ARG A 49 -16.15 -38.94 23.44
N LEU A 50 -15.55 -38.12 22.58
CA LEU A 50 -14.10 -38.10 22.39
C LEU A 50 -13.46 -37.26 23.49
N ASN A 51 -12.48 -37.82 24.20
CA ASN A 51 -11.66 -37.05 25.13
C ASN A 51 -10.65 -36.23 24.32
N ILE A 52 -10.69 -34.91 24.46
CA ILE A 52 -9.80 -33.96 23.77
C ILE A 52 -8.82 -33.28 24.74
N GLN A 53 -8.77 -33.71 26.01
CA GLN A 53 -7.86 -33.15 27.01
C GLN A 53 -6.37 -33.50 26.80
N PRO A 54 -6.00 -34.68 26.28
CA PRO A 54 -4.58 -34.98 26.02
C PRO A 54 -3.94 -34.00 25.03
N ASP A 55 -2.77 -33.47 25.39
CA ASP A 55 -2.00 -32.53 24.55
C ASP A 55 -1.61 -33.10 23.17
N SER A 56 -1.68 -34.42 23.00
CA SER A 56 -1.37 -35.14 21.77
C SER A 56 -2.52 -35.19 20.74
N ILE A 57 -3.66 -34.55 21.01
CA ILE A 57 -4.85 -34.60 20.16
C ILE A 57 -5.05 -33.25 19.45
N HIS A 58 -4.83 -33.20 18.13
CA HIS A 58 -4.98 -31.98 17.33
C HIS A 58 -6.05 -32.09 16.25
N THR A 59 -6.46 -33.32 15.90
CA THR A 59 -7.50 -33.60 14.90
C THR A 59 -8.56 -34.58 15.45
N ILE A 60 -9.71 -34.68 14.79
CA ILE A 60 -10.73 -35.69 15.09
C ILE A 60 -10.17 -37.10 14.92
N GLN A 61 -9.23 -37.29 13.97
CA GLN A 61 -8.58 -38.57 13.73
C GLN A 61 -7.69 -38.99 14.90
N ASP A 62 -6.94 -38.05 15.50
CA ASP A 62 -6.13 -38.31 16.71
C ASP A 62 -7.03 -38.67 17.90
N ALA A 63 -8.16 -37.97 18.04
CA ALA A 63 -9.12 -38.22 19.11
C ALA A 63 -9.79 -39.60 18.99
N LEU A 64 -10.09 -40.04 17.76
CA LEU A 64 -10.61 -41.37 17.47
C LEU A 64 -9.56 -42.46 17.72
N ALA A 65 -8.30 -42.22 17.33
CA ALA A 65 -7.20 -43.14 17.59
C ALA A 65 -6.97 -43.33 19.10
N HIS A 66 -7.01 -42.23 19.87
CA HIS A 66 -6.90 -42.25 21.33
C HIS A 66 -8.11 -42.93 21.99
N PHE A 67 -9.32 -42.79 21.43
CA PHE A 67 -10.53 -43.45 21.93
C PHE A 67 -10.43 -44.99 21.84
N SER A 68 -9.69 -45.52 20.86
CA SER A 68 -9.51 -46.97 20.68
C SER A 68 -8.30 -47.57 21.41
N GLN A 69 -7.57 -46.79 22.21
CA GLN A 69 -6.49 -47.30 23.05
C GLN A 69 -7.05 -47.99 24.32
N PRO A 70 -6.40 -49.06 24.83
CA PRO A 70 -6.81 -49.69 26.08
C PRO A 70 -6.68 -48.73 27.26
N GLN A 71 -7.73 -48.59 28.06
CA GLN A 71 -7.73 -47.78 29.29
C GLN A 71 -7.96 -48.66 30.53
N LEU A 72 -7.24 -48.36 31.61
CA LEU A 72 -7.41 -49.05 32.89
C LEU A 72 -8.67 -48.57 33.59
N VAL A 73 -9.58 -49.49 33.91
CA VAL A 73 -10.86 -49.21 34.58
C VAL A 73 -10.78 -49.72 36.02
N ARG A 74 -11.02 -48.83 36.98
CA ARG A 74 -11.12 -49.21 38.40
C ARG A 74 -12.55 -49.69 38.69
N VAL A 75 -12.74 -50.99 38.85
CA VAL A 75 -14.00 -51.56 39.34
C VAL A 75 -14.05 -51.43 40.86
N GLY A 76 -15.21 -51.09 41.40
CA GLY A 76 -15.42 -50.74 42.81
C GLY A 76 -14.88 -51.76 43.82
N GLN A 77 -14.51 -51.20 44.97
CA GLN A 77 -13.86 -51.77 46.16
C GLN A 77 -13.84 -53.31 46.25
N SER A 78 -12.62 -53.84 46.39
CA SER A 78 -12.22 -55.25 46.63
C SER A 78 -12.08 -56.16 45.40
N SER A 79 -11.02 -55.94 44.61
CA SER A 79 -10.12 -57.02 44.18
C SER A 79 -8.89 -56.44 43.47
N SER A 80 -7.73 -57.02 43.79
CA SER A 80 -6.44 -56.78 43.15
C SER A 80 -6.47 -57.35 41.72
N GLY A 81 -6.78 -56.52 40.74
CA GLY A 81 -6.67 -56.88 39.33
C GLY A 81 -6.81 -55.64 38.45
N GLU A 82 -5.79 -55.32 37.66
CA GLU A 82 -5.86 -54.29 36.64
C GLU A 82 -6.82 -54.74 35.53
N VAL A 83 -8.01 -54.13 35.46
CA VAL A 83 -8.98 -54.37 34.40
C VAL A 83 -8.72 -53.36 33.29
N SER A 84 -8.51 -53.84 32.06
CA SER A 84 -8.38 -52.98 30.88
C SER A 84 -9.64 -53.04 30.02
N GLN A 85 -10.15 -51.89 29.62
CA GLN A 85 -11.26 -51.76 28.68
C GLN A 85 -10.75 -51.12 27.40
N GLN A 86 -11.07 -51.74 26.27
CA GLN A 86 -10.77 -51.21 24.94
C GLN A 86 -12.07 -51.09 24.15
N VAL A 87 -12.29 -49.93 23.52
CA VAL A 87 -13.49 -49.66 22.73
C VAL A 87 -13.13 -49.48 21.26
N HIS A 88 -13.64 -50.35 20.41
CA HIS A 88 -13.50 -50.27 18.96
C HIS A 88 -14.77 -49.73 18.33
N ILE A 89 -14.65 -48.77 17.42
CA ILE A 89 -15.78 -48.27 16.63
C ILE A 89 -15.97 -49.24 15.45
N GLU A 90 -17.11 -49.93 15.40
CA GLU A 90 -17.44 -50.85 14.30
C GLU A 90 -18.08 -50.10 13.13
N VAL A 91 -18.90 -49.08 13.43
CA VAL A 91 -19.57 -48.25 12.43
C VAL A 91 -19.41 -46.80 12.80
N LEU A 92 -18.69 -46.05 11.95
CA LEU A 92 -18.56 -44.61 12.04
C LEU A 92 -19.89 -43.93 11.67
N PRO A 93 -20.25 -42.80 12.30
CA PRO A 93 -21.38 -42.00 11.89
C PRO A 93 -21.19 -41.55 10.45
N SER A 94 -22.29 -41.57 9.70
CA SER A 94 -22.32 -41.08 8.32
C SER A 94 -21.71 -39.69 8.18
N VAL A 95 -21.82 -38.82 9.19
CA VAL A 95 -21.23 -37.48 9.19
C VAL A 95 -19.70 -37.51 9.13
N LEU A 96 -19.03 -38.39 9.90
CA LEU A 96 -17.57 -38.53 9.88
C LEU A 96 -17.07 -39.19 8.60
N VAL A 97 -17.85 -40.14 8.05
CA VAL A 97 -17.58 -40.75 6.75
C VAL A 97 -17.69 -39.70 5.63
N LEU A 98 -18.75 -38.88 5.65
CA LEU A 98 -18.95 -37.82 4.66
C LEU A 98 -17.88 -36.72 4.76
N SER A 99 -17.44 -36.34 5.97
CA SER A 99 -16.35 -35.37 6.13
C SER A 99 -15.02 -35.92 5.63
N GLY A 100 -14.71 -37.20 5.91
CA GLY A 100 -13.51 -37.85 5.39
C GLY A 100 -13.51 -37.97 3.87
N LEU A 101 -14.64 -38.34 3.27
CA LEU A 101 -14.81 -38.38 1.81
C LEU A 101 -14.66 -36.98 1.19
N ARG A 102 -15.22 -35.95 1.82
CA ARG A 102 -15.07 -34.56 1.36
C ARG A 102 -13.60 -34.12 1.42
N GLN A 103 -12.90 -34.41 2.50
CA GLN A 103 -11.48 -34.11 2.62
C GLN A 103 -10.66 -34.83 1.55
N ALA A 104 -10.91 -36.13 1.32
CA ALA A 104 -10.23 -36.89 0.28
C ALA A 104 -10.48 -36.32 -1.14
N MET A 105 -11.71 -35.86 -1.42
CA MET A 105 -12.03 -35.17 -2.68
C MET A 105 -11.31 -33.83 -2.78
N ASP A 106 -11.27 -33.04 -1.70
CA ASP A 106 -10.55 -31.76 -1.68
C ASP A 106 -9.04 -31.96 -1.90
N ASP A 107 -8.46 -33.02 -1.31
CA ASP A 107 -7.05 -33.39 -1.51
C ASP A 107 -6.76 -33.83 -2.96
N GLU A 108 -7.65 -34.63 -3.57
CA GLU A 108 -7.54 -35.03 -4.97
C GLU A 108 -7.67 -33.82 -5.92
N ILE A 109 -8.61 -32.91 -5.66
CA ILE A 109 -8.76 -31.65 -6.40
C ILE A 109 -7.46 -30.84 -6.34
N ASN A 110 -6.87 -30.70 -5.15
CA ASN A 110 -5.61 -29.97 -4.98
C ASN A 110 -4.46 -30.61 -5.77
N SER A 111 -4.33 -31.94 -5.72
CA SER A 111 -3.31 -32.69 -6.47
C SER A 111 -3.45 -32.52 -7.99
N LEU A 112 -4.67 -32.58 -8.51
CA LEU A 112 -4.95 -32.34 -9.93
C LEU A 112 -4.65 -30.89 -10.33
N GLN A 113 -4.97 -29.92 -9.46
CA GLN A 113 -4.64 -28.52 -9.69
C GLN A 113 -3.12 -28.29 -9.77
N GLU A 114 -2.32 -28.91 -8.89
CA GLU A 114 -0.86 -28.83 -8.92
C GLU A 114 -0.30 -29.41 -10.22
N SER A 115 -0.79 -30.58 -10.64
CA SER A 115 -0.40 -31.22 -11.90
C SER A 115 -0.71 -30.33 -13.11
N LEU A 116 -1.89 -29.70 -13.11
CA LEU A 116 -2.31 -28.77 -14.17
C LEU A 116 -1.44 -27.50 -14.20
N LEU A 117 -1.05 -26.96 -13.04
CA LEU A 117 -0.11 -25.84 -12.95
C LEU A 117 1.27 -26.21 -13.48
N ALA A 118 1.78 -27.40 -13.17
CA ALA A 118 3.07 -27.89 -13.68
C ALA A 118 3.08 -27.99 -15.22
N LEU A 119 2.00 -28.53 -15.81
CA LEU A 119 1.83 -28.58 -17.27
C LEU A 119 1.76 -27.17 -17.90
N LYS A 120 1.02 -26.24 -17.29
CA LYS A 120 0.98 -24.83 -17.72
C LYS A 120 2.37 -24.18 -17.68
N CYS A 121 3.14 -24.41 -16.62
CA CYS A 121 4.52 -23.91 -16.49
C CYS A 121 5.42 -24.47 -17.60
N ARG A 122 5.37 -25.79 -17.85
CA ARG A 122 6.15 -26.43 -18.91
C ARG A 122 5.78 -25.91 -20.30
N ARG A 123 4.48 -25.73 -20.57
CA ARG A 123 4.00 -25.11 -21.82
C ARG A 123 4.53 -23.69 -21.99
N ASN A 124 4.47 -22.87 -20.95
CA ASN A 124 4.97 -21.50 -21.00
C ASN A 124 6.50 -21.44 -21.19
N ALA A 125 7.24 -22.42 -20.67
CA ALA A 125 8.70 -22.52 -20.86
C ALA A 125 9.09 -22.77 -22.34
N LEU A 126 8.19 -23.33 -23.15
CA LEU A 126 8.41 -23.53 -24.59
C LEU A 126 8.22 -22.24 -25.42
N ALA A 127 7.64 -21.19 -24.84
CA ALA A 127 7.47 -19.92 -25.54
C ALA A 127 8.85 -19.28 -25.84
N PRO A 128 9.08 -18.68 -27.03
CA PRO A 128 10.36 -18.07 -27.38
C PRO A 128 10.85 -17.03 -26.36
N ILE A 129 9.94 -16.24 -25.79
CA ILE A 129 10.24 -15.23 -24.77
C ILE A 129 10.77 -15.84 -23.47
N SER A 130 10.47 -17.11 -23.18
CA SER A 130 11.00 -17.85 -22.02
C SER A 130 12.46 -18.26 -22.20
N ARG A 131 13.08 -18.02 -23.36
CA ARG A 131 14.53 -18.21 -23.54
C ARG A 131 15.35 -17.04 -23.01
N LEU A 132 14.73 -15.88 -22.80
CA LEU A 132 15.40 -14.67 -22.34
C LEU A 132 15.84 -14.79 -20.88
N PRO A 133 17.08 -14.38 -20.52
CA PRO A 133 17.49 -14.25 -19.13
C PRO A 133 16.53 -13.37 -18.31
N PRO A 134 16.41 -13.59 -16.99
CA PRO A 134 15.55 -12.78 -16.14
C PRO A 134 15.91 -11.28 -16.19
N GLU A 135 17.19 -10.94 -16.34
CA GLU A 135 17.66 -9.55 -16.46
C GLU A 135 17.15 -8.89 -17.74
N THR A 136 17.17 -9.63 -18.86
CA THR A 136 16.64 -9.15 -20.14
C THR A 136 15.12 -8.97 -20.07
N LEU A 137 14.40 -9.90 -19.45
CA LEU A 137 12.97 -9.77 -19.21
C LEU A 137 12.64 -8.55 -18.33
N ALA A 138 13.42 -8.34 -17.26
CA ALA A 138 13.24 -7.19 -16.38
C ALA A 138 13.53 -5.86 -17.08
N ALA A 139 14.56 -5.80 -17.94
CA ALA A 139 14.83 -4.66 -18.80
C ALA A 139 13.70 -4.42 -19.81
N ILE A 140 13.08 -5.47 -20.36
CA ILE A 140 11.88 -5.31 -21.19
C ILE A 140 10.72 -4.73 -20.36
N PHE A 141 10.53 -5.19 -19.12
CA PHE A 141 9.49 -4.67 -18.23
C PHE A 141 9.73 -3.22 -17.81
N SER A 142 10.97 -2.72 -17.79
CA SER A 142 11.25 -1.33 -17.39
C SER A 142 10.79 -0.30 -18.41
N PHE A 143 10.61 -0.70 -19.67
CA PHE A 143 9.93 0.13 -20.68
C PHE A 143 8.43 0.31 -20.40
N LEU A 144 7.85 -0.44 -19.47
CA LEU A 144 6.48 -0.20 -19.06
C LEU A 144 6.40 1.10 -18.25
N PRO A 145 5.52 2.03 -18.66
CA PRO A 145 5.36 3.30 -17.98
C PRO A 145 4.98 3.06 -16.51
N PRO A 146 5.65 3.76 -15.58
CA PRO A 146 5.35 3.70 -14.14
C PRO A 146 3.93 4.17 -13.83
N SER A 147 3.44 5.13 -14.61
CA SER A 147 2.21 5.89 -14.38
C SER A 147 1.15 5.73 -15.48
N ALA A 148 1.18 4.67 -16.29
CA ALA A 148 0.06 4.39 -17.20
C ALA A 148 -1.17 3.89 -16.43
N TRP A 149 -1.77 4.77 -15.66
CA TRP A 149 -3.21 4.87 -15.56
C TRP A 149 -3.71 5.24 -16.95
N VAL A 150 -3.74 4.25 -17.85
CA VAL A 150 -4.75 4.23 -18.91
C VAL A 150 -6.03 4.58 -18.18
N LYS A 151 -6.68 5.69 -18.53
CA LYS A 151 -7.83 6.29 -17.82
C LYS A 151 -9.02 5.33 -17.60
N LYS A 152 -8.90 4.07 -18.02
CA LYS A 152 -9.85 2.95 -17.89
C LYS A 152 -9.29 1.65 -17.27
N ALA A 153 -7.98 1.51 -17.00
CA ALA A 153 -7.41 0.27 -16.44
C ALA A 153 -7.00 0.48 -14.98
N GLY A 154 -7.65 -0.23 -14.06
CA GLY A 154 -7.51 -0.06 -12.61
C GLY A 154 -6.18 -0.51 -11.99
N ASN A 155 -5.22 -1.02 -12.77
CA ASN A 155 -3.95 -1.54 -12.24
C ASN A 155 -2.74 -1.03 -13.05
N PRO A 156 -1.61 -0.68 -12.38
CA PRO A 156 -0.35 -0.35 -13.04
C PRO A 156 0.08 -1.45 -14.01
N ALA A 157 0.59 -1.06 -15.19
CA ALA A 157 1.06 -2.01 -16.21
C ALA A 157 2.11 -3.00 -15.66
N ARG A 158 2.93 -2.55 -14.70
CA ARG A 158 3.91 -3.38 -13.99
C ARG A 158 3.27 -4.45 -13.10
N ILE A 159 2.09 -4.21 -12.53
CA ILE A 159 1.35 -5.26 -11.80
C ILE A 159 0.87 -6.31 -12.80
N ARG A 160 0.40 -5.92 -14.00
CA ARG A 160 -0.10 -6.87 -15.00
C ARG A 160 0.94 -7.90 -15.43
N VAL A 161 2.22 -7.52 -15.56
CA VAL A 161 3.28 -8.51 -15.91
C VAL A 161 3.47 -9.56 -14.83
N THR A 162 3.18 -9.24 -13.57
CA THR A 162 3.24 -10.19 -12.44
C THR A 162 2.11 -11.23 -12.44
N HIS A 163 1.12 -11.08 -13.34
CA HIS A 163 -0.02 -12.00 -13.48
C HIS A 163 0.02 -12.84 -14.77
N VAL A 164 1.06 -12.70 -15.61
CA VAL A 164 1.17 -13.45 -16.87
C VAL A 164 1.52 -14.92 -16.62
N CYS A 165 2.64 -15.17 -15.93
CA CYS A 165 3.06 -16.49 -15.53
C CYS A 165 3.98 -16.42 -14.30
N ARG A 166 4.24 -17.57 -13.68
CA ARG A 166 5.10 -17.68 -12.49
C ARG A 166 6.48 -17.05 -12.67
N ARG A 167 7.15 -17.32 -13.79
CA ARG A 167 8.49 -16.77 -14.08
C ARG A 167 8.49 -15.25 -14.22
N TRP A 168 7.49 -14.68 -14.90
CA TRP A 168 7.38 -13.23 -15.06
C TRP A 168 7.08 -12.56 -13.72
N ARG A 169 6.24 -13.21 -12.90
CA ARG A 169 6.00 -12.80 -11.52
C ARG A 169 7.31 -12.77 -10.74
N GLU A 170 8.02 -13.88 -10.63
CA GLU A 170 9.29 -13.96 -9.88
C GLU A 170 10.31 -12.93 -10.39
N THR A 171 10.46 -12.79 -11.71
CA THR A 171 11.37 -11.82 -12.32
C THR A 171 10.99 -10.37 -11.97
N ALA A 172 9.72 -9.99 -12.17
CA ALA A 172 9.27 -8.62 -11.93
C ALA A 172 9.25 -8.27 -10.44
N LEU A 173 8.80 -9.19 -9.58
CA LEU A 173 8.72 -9.00 -8.13
C LEU A 173 10.11 -8.84 -7.49
N ASN A 174 11.14 -9.50 -8.02
CA ASN A 174 12.51 -9.49 -7.49
C ASN A 174 13.41 -8.41 -8.12
N TYR A 175 12.89 -7.56 -9.02
CA TYR A 175 13.69 -6.54 -9.70
C TYR A 175 13.35 -5.13 -9.17
N PRO A 176 14.15 -4.56 -8.26
CA PRO A 176 13.75 -3.38 -7.48
C PRO A 176 13.47 -2.12 -8.30
N SER A 177 14.15 -1.93 -9.44
CA SER A 177 13.98 -0.75 -10.29
C SER A 177 12.60 -0.68 -10.97
N LEU A 178 11.88 -1.81 -11.09
CA LEU A 178 10.47 -1.78 -11.53
C LEU A 178 9.56 -1.15 -10.48
N TRP A 179 10.03 -1.04 -9.23
CA TRP A 179 9.28 -0.52 -8.10
C TRP A 179 9.85 0.80 -7.60
N SER A 180 10.84 1.40 -8.27
CA SER A 180 11.45 2.67 -7.82
C SER A 180 10.75 3.91 -8.38
N ASP A 181 10.01 3.78 -9.48
CA ASP A 181 9.18 4.85 -10.05
C ASP A 181 7.70 4.48 -9.87
N ILE A 182 7.00 5.20 -8.98
CA ILE A 182 5.70 4.81 -8.45
C ILE A 182 4.75 6.01 -8.38
N ASN A 183 3.54 5.83 -8.91
CA ASN A 183 2.40 6.68 -8.57
C ASN A 183 1.52 5.95 -7.53
N ILE A 184 1.49 6.46 -6.30
CA ILE A 184 0.82 5.80 -5.16
C ILE A 184 -0.62 6.27 -4.92
N THR A 185 -1.11 7.24 -5.71
CA THR A 185 -2.41 7.92 -5.54
C THR A 185 -3.60 6.98 -5.29
N LYS A 186 -3.63 5.83 -5.97
CA LYS A 186 -4.74 4.86 -5.93
C LYS A 186 -4.37 3.56 -5.22
N LEU A 187 -3.19 3.48 -4.61
CA LEU A 187 -2.77 2.31 -3.87
C LEU A 187 -3.42 2.31 -2.48
N THR A 188 -3.76 1.13 -1.99
CA THR A 188 -4.08 0.96 -0.56
C THR A 188 -2.80 1.10 0.26
N PRO A 189 -2.88 1.44 1.56
CA PRO A 189 -1.71 1.50 2.43
C PRO A 189 -0.89 0.20 2.47
N ALA A 190 -1.56 -0.96 2.36
CA ALA A 190 -0.87 -2.25 2.30
C ALA A 190 -0.11 -2.43 0.97
N ALA A 191 -0.72 -2.02 -0.15
CA ALA A 191 -0.06 -2.09 -1.45
C ALA A 191 1.12 -1.11 -1.56
N MET A 192 1.01 0.08 -0.97
CA MET A 192 2.10 1.05 -0.88
C MET A 192 3.29 0.47 -0.11
N ALA A 193 3.05 -0.07 1.09
CA ALA A 193 4.11 -0.67 1.92
C ALA A 193 4.84 -1.80 1.17
N GLU A 194 4.09 -2.67 0.50
CA GLU A 194 4.66 -3.78 -0.29
C GLU A 194 5.51 -3.28 -1.47
N ILE A 195 5.05 -2.25 -2.17
CA ILE A 195 5.78 -1.66 -3.31
C ILE A 195 7.06 -0.95 -2.83
N LEU A 196 6.98 -0.18 -1.74
CA LEU A 196 8.15 0.49 -1.15
C LEU A 196 9.18 -0.52 -0.65
N ALA A 197 8.75 -1.63 -0.04
CA ALA A 197 9.63 -2.72 0.38
C ALA A 197 10.37 -3.34 -0.82
N ARG A 198 9.67 -3.52 -1.95
CA ARG A 198 10.26 -4.07 -3.19
C ARG A 198 11.26 -3.14 -3.88
N ALA A 199 11.08 -1.82 -3.74
CA ALA A 199 12.02 -0.84 -4.27
C ALA A 199 13.39 -0.89 -3.56
N GLN A 200 13.44 -1.46 -2.35
CA GLN A 200 14.64 -1.59 -1.55
C GLN A 200 15.34 -0.22 -1.36
N LYS A 201 16.64 -0.12 -1.68
CA LYS A 201 17.45 1.11 -1.63
C LYS A 201 17.59 1.80 -2.99
N MET A 202 16.78 1.44 -3.97
CA MET A 202 16.83 2.09 -5.28
C MET A 202 16.33 3.53 -5.18
N PRO A 203 16.92 4.47 -5.95
CA PRO A 203 16.48 5.85 -5.93
C PRO A 203 15.00 5.99 -6.27
N LEU A 204 14.21 6.56 -5.35
CA LEU A 204 12.76 6.66 -5.53
C LEU A 204 12.33 7.89 -6.32
N HIS A 205 11.34 7.66 -7.18
CA HIS A 205 10.58 8.66 -7.91
C HIS A 205 9.10 8.46 -7.55
N LEU A 206 8.54 9.37 -6.76
CA LEU A 206 7.21 9.22 -6.18
C LEU A 206 6.29 10.35 -6.62
N GLU A 207 5.11 9.96 -7.09
CA GLU A 207 4.01 10.87 -7.38
C GLU A 207 2.77 10.46 -6.59
N VAL A 208 2.14 11.43 -5.93
CA VAL A 208 0.93 11.19 -5.16
C VAL A 208 -0.04 12.36 -5.24
N ASP A 209 -1.31 12.05 -5.48
CA ASP A 209 -2.42 12.94 -5.16
C ASP A 209 -3.11 12.49 -3.86
N VAL A 210 -2.89 13.25 -2.80
CA VAL A 210 -3.45 13.03 -1.46
C VAL A 210 -4.80 13.73 -1.27
N THR A 211 -5.36 14.40 -2.29
CA THR A 211 -6.69 15.05 -2.22
C THR A 211 -7.81 14.13 -1.71
N PRO A 212 -7.90 12.84 -2.08
CA PRO A 212 -8.96 11.97 -1.59
C PRO A 212 -8.72 11.48 -0.15
N TRP A 213 -7.56 11.75 0.44
CA TRP A 213 -7.18 11.22 1.74
C TRP A 213 -7.60 12.16 2.86
N TRP A 214 -8.06 11.57 3.96
CA TRP A 214 -8.23 12.27 5.23
C TRP A 214 -6.88 12.35 5.96
N ALA A 215 -6.81 13.14 7.03
CA ALA A 215 -5.58 13.34 7.80
C ALA A 215 -4.89 12.01 8.19
N ALA A 216 -5.66 11.03 8.70
CA ALA A 216 -5.11 9.72 9.06
C ALA A 216 -4.47 8.94 7.89
N GLY A 217 -5.00 9.12 6.67
CA GLY A 217 -4.42 8.54 5.45
C GLY A 217 -3.09 9.22 5.09
N PHE A 218 -3.04 10.55 5.23
CA PHE A 218 -1.80 11.31 5.03
C PHE A 218 -0.73 10.93 6.05
N ASP A 219 -1.08 10.79 7.33
CA ASP A 219 -0.14 10.37 8.37
C ASP A 219 0.40 8.96 8.12
N THR A 220 -0.47 8.07 7.60
CA THR A 220 -0.04 6.72 7.20
C THR A 220 0.95 6.77 6.05
N PHE A 221 0.71 7.64 5.06
CA PHE A 221 1.65 7.87 3.96
C PHE A 221 3.01 8.38 4.47
N VAL A 222 3.01 9.40 5.33
CA VAL A 222 4.26 9.96 5.89
C VAL A 222 5.05 8.89 6.66
N ARG A 223 4.39 8.13 7.55
CA ARG A 223 5.04 7.04 8.31
C ARG A 223 5.64 5.95 7.42
N GLN A 224 4.97 5.60 6.31
CA GLN A 224 5.49 4.59 5.39
C GLN A 224 6.62 5.12 4.51
N LEU A 225 6.64 6.42 4.20
CA LEU A 225 7.67 7.04 3.37
C LEU A 225 8.93 7.41 4.17
N GLU A 226 8.80 7.67 5.47
CA GLU A 226 9.91 8.05 6.36
C GLU A 226 11.17 7.16 6.23
N PRO A 227 11.08 5.81 6.21
CA PRO A 227 12.26 4.95 6.07
C PRO A 227 12.96 5.07 4.70
N HIS A 228 12.26 5.60 3.70
CA HIS A 228 12.69 5.64 2.30
C HIS A 228 13.09 7.04 1.82
N ILE A 229 12.85 8.09 2.62
CA ILE A 229 13.17 9.47 2.22
C ILE A 229 14.66 9.68 1.96
N SER A 230 15.53 8.95 2.66
CA SER A 230 16.99 9.02 2.54
C SER A 230 17.52 8.70 1.13
N HIS A 231 16.77 7.91 0.35
CA HIS A 231 17.11 7.54 -1.02
C HIS A 231 16.07 8.02 -2.05
N THR A 232 15.16 8.92 -1.66
CA THR A 232 14.17 9.51 -2.58
C THR A 232 14.79 10.66 -3.37
N ARG A 233 14.79 10.55 -4.70
CA ARG A 233 15.32 11.60 -5.60
C ARG A 233 14.25 12.55 -6.11
N HIS A 234 13.06 12.03 -6.40
CA HIS A 234 11.95 12.83 -6.93
C HIS A 234 10.71 12.62 -6.08
N LEU A 235 10.15 13.70 -5.56
CA LEU A 235 8.92 13.67 -4.78
C LEU A 235 7.94 14.72 -5.30
N ASN A 236 6.76 14.26 -5.72
CA ASN A 236 5.65 15.11 -6.14
C ASN A 236 4.40 14.80 -5.30
N VAL A 237 3.96 15.77 -4.50
CA VAL A 237 2.81 15.64 -3.60
C VAL A 237 1.78 16.71 -3.95
N ASN A 238 0.60 16.28 -4.38
CA ASN A 238 -0.54 17.14 -4.71
C ASN A 238 -1.70 16.89 -3.76
N GLY A 239 -2.41 17.93 -3.31
CA GLY A 239 -3.63 17.77 -2.52
C GLY A 239 -3.63 18.59 -1.23
N ARG A 240 -4.32 18.11 -0.18
CA ARG A 240 -4.32 18.77 1.13
C ARG A 240 -3.06 18.36 1.91
N LEU A 241 -2.04 19.21 1.83
CA LEU A 241 -0.77 18.99 2.53
C LEU A 241 -0.94 19.24 4.04
N HIS A 242 -0.23 18.47 4.86
CA HIS A 242 -0.21 18.56 6.32
C HIS A 242 1.21 18.74 6.84
N THR A 243 1.36 19.33 8.03
CA THR A 243 2.66 19.69 8.64
C THR A 243 3.59 18.50 8.90
N ALA A 244 3.04 17.29 9.01
CA ALA A 244 3.80 16.04 9.06
C ALA A 244 4.77 15.88 7.87
N LEU A 245 4.47 16.50 6.72
CA LEU A 245 5.36 16.51 5.58
C LEU A 245 6.68 17.26 5.86
N ASN A 246 6.66 18.30 6.69
CA ASN A 246 7.90 19.03 7.02
C ASN A 246 8.84 18.16 7.85
N GLN A 247 8.29 17.35 8.77
CA GLN A 247 9.08 16.40 9.56
C GLN A 247 9.78 15.38 8.66
N LEU A 248 9.06 14.85 7.66
CA LEU A 248 9.64 13.95 6.66
C LEU A 248 10.80 14.59 5.88
N MET A 249 10.65 15.87 5.54
CA MET A 249 11.58 16.61 4.68
C MET A 249 12.82 17.14 5.42
N SER A 250 12.89 16.95 6.74
CA SER A 250 14.05 17.35 7.58
C SER A 250 15.33 16.58 7.25
N SER A 251 15.22 15.41 6.59
CA SER A 251 16.37 14.57 6.21
C SER A 251 16.20 13.99 4.80
N ALA A 252 16.35 14.84 3.78
CA ALA A 252 16.20 14.46 2.38
C ALA A 252 17.51 14.63 1.57
N PRO A 253 18.60 13.89 1.93
CA PRO A 253 19.96 14.15 1.43
C PRO A 253 20.15 13.88 -0.07
N THR A 254 19.31 13.02 -0.66
CA THR A 254 19.41 12.61 -2.07
C THR A 254 18.36 13.25 -2.97
N LEU A 255 17.50 14.12 -2.43
CA LEU A 255 16.40 14.72 -3.16
C LEU A 255 16.91 15.72 -4.20
N GLU A 256 16.55 15.50 -5.46
CA GLU A 256 16.94 16.30 -6.62
C GLU A 256 15.77 17.14 -7.15
N PHE A 257 14.55 16.63 -7.01
CA PHE A 257 13.30 17.28 -7.44
C PHE A 257 12.24 17.22 -6.35
N LEU A 258 11.66 18.38 -6.03
CA LEU A 258 10.52 18.49 -5.12
C LEU A 258 9.40 19.31 -5.78
N SER A 259 8.20 18.74 -5.81
CA SER A 259 6.98 19.42 -6.24
C SER A 259 5.90 19.30 -5.17
N LEU A 260 5.43 20.42 -4.63
CA LEU A 260 4.37 20.49 -3.64
C LEU A 260 3.23 21.36 -4.16
N SER A 261 2.02 20.80 -4.22
CA SER A 261 0.82 21.54 -4.61
C SER A 261 -0.26 21.41 -3.55
N HIS A 262 -0.45 22.45 -2.75
CA HIS A 262 -1.53 22.53 -1.78
C HIS A 262 -2.87 22.89 -2.45
N LYS A 263 -3.93 22.12 -2.18
CA LYS A 263 -5.29 22.36 -2.67
C LYS A 263 -6.20 22.66 -1.46
N PRO A 264 -6.47 23.94 -1.15
CA PRO A 264 -7.32 24.30 -0.02
C PRO A 264 -8.76 23.78 -0.21
N PRO A 265 -9.55 23.65 0.86
CA PRO A 265 -10.94 23.23 0.77
C PRO A 265 -11.76 24.18 -0.13
N ARG A 266 -12.63 23.62 -0.98
CA ARG A 266 -13.46 24.38 -1.94
C ARG A 266 -14.39 25.44 -1.32
N PHE A 267 -14.57 25.40 0.00
CA PHE A 267 -15.44 26.31 0.76
C PHE A 267 -14.68 27.29 1.65
N SER A 268 -13.35 27.33 1.56
CA SER A 268 -12.58 28.35 2.27
C SER A 268 -12.83 29.71 1.62
N LEU A 269 -13.48 30.60 2.37
CA LEU A 269 -13.65 32.00 2.02
C LEU A 269 -12.31 32.71 2.18
N SER A 270 -11.42 32.52 1.21
CA SER A 270 -10.21 33.31 0.96
C SER A 270 -9.62 34.00 2.20
N SER A 271 -9.14 33.22 3.19
CA SER A 271 -8.19 33.76 4.15
C SER A 271 -6.78 33.58 3.58
N SER A 272 -5.89 34.50 3.93
CA SER A 272 -4.44 34.39 3.72
C SER A 272 -3.82 33.13 4.36
N ASP A 273 -4.57 32.38 5.17
CA ASP A 273 -4.10 31.29 6.03
C ASP A 273 -4.12 29.90 5.39
N ASP A 274 -4.60 29.77 4.16
CA ASP A 274 -4.78 28.48 3.47
C ASP A 274 -3.55 28.02 2.67
N HIS A 275 -2.37 28.55 2.98
CA HIS A 275 -1.11 28.14 2.36
C HIS A 275 -0.40 27.08 3.21
N PHE A 276 0.26 26.13 2.56
CA PHE A 276 1.10 25.18 3.27
C PHE A 276 2.49 25.77 3.53
N ASN A 277 2.81 25.95 4.81
CA ASN A 277 4.11 26.42 5.26
C ASN A 277 5.16 25.31 5.17
N PHE A 278 6.14 25.49 4.29
CA PHE A 278 7.24 24.56 4.08
C PHE A 278 8.54 25.16 4.64
N PHE A 279 8.96 24.68 5.80
CA PHE A 279 10.17 25.13 6.50
C PHE A 279 11.08 23.93 6.83
N ASP A 280 12.36 24.20 7.02
CA ASP A 280 13.36 23.26 7.57
C ASP A 280 13.69 22.02 6.73
N CYS A 281 13.45 22.08 5.43
CA CYS A 281 13.94 21.03 4.53
C CYS A 281 15.46 21.09 4.37
N ILE A 282 16.12 19.96 4.60
CA ILE A 282 17.55 19.77 4.34
C ILE A 282 17.68 18.86 3.12
N ALA A 283 17.78 19.49 1.95
CA ALA A 283 17.94 18.82 0.66
C ALA A 283 19.11 19.45 -0.11
N PRO A 284 20.37 19.07 0.20
CA PRO A 284 21.56 19.70 -0.37
C PRO A 284 21.78 19.42 -1.86
N ARG A 285 21.08 18.41 -2.41
CA ARG A 285 21.15 18.04 -3.83
C ARG A 285 19.95 18.54 -4.63
N LEU A 286 19.09 19.36 -4.02
CA LEU A 286 17.88 19.83 -4.68
C LEU A 286 18.27 20.72 -5.87
N THR A 287 17.80 20.36 -7.05
CA THR A 287 18.06 21.09 -8.29
C THR A 287 16.80 21.75 -8.85
N SER A 288 15.63 21.18 -8.55
CA SER A 288 14.35 21.68 -9.05
C SER A 288 13.32 21.72 -7.93
N LEU A 289 12.75 22.90 -7.71
CA LEU A 289 11.71 23.15 -6.73
C LEU A 289 10.47 23.75 -7.39
N GLU A 290 9.33 23.08 -7.22
CA GLU A 290 8.02 23.54 -7.69
C GLU A 290 7.05 23.63 -6.50
N LEU A 291 6.55 24.84 -6.23
CA LEU A 291 5.64 25.12 -5.12
C LEU A 291 4.37 25.76 -5.66
N LYS A 292 3.21 25.20 -5.31
CA LYS A 292 1.90 25.75 -5.66
C LYS A 292 1.02 25.87 -4.43
N ASN A 293 0.55 27.09 -4.12
CA ASN A 293 -0.13 27.44 -2.87
C ASN A 293 0.67 27.00 -1.62
N CYS A 294 2.00 26.99 -1.71
CA CYS A 294 2.90 26.63 -0.62
C CYS A 294 3.84 27.80 -0.37
N ASP A 295 4.00 28.15 0.89
CA ASP A 295 4.85 29.25 1.33
C ASP A 295 6.21 28.71 1.80
N ILE A 296 7.27 29.45 1.47
CA ILE A 296 8.64 29.14 1.87
C ILE A 296 9.36 30.46 2.20
N SER A 297 10.26 30.41 3.20
CA SER A 297 11.15 31.53 3.47
C SER A 297 12.19 31.67 2.36
N TRP A 298 12.38 32.87 1.82
CA TRP A 298 13.41 33.15 0.81
C TRP A 298 14.85 33.00 1.35
N LYS A 299 15.02 32.91 2.67
CA LYS A 299 16.29 32.60 3.33
C LYS A 299 16.52 31.09 3.55
N SER A 300 15.58 30.27 3.14
CA SER A 300 15.61 28.83 3.43
C SER A 300 16.72 28.13 2.64
N PRO A 301 17.39 27.12 3.24
CA PRO A 301 18.42 26.34 2.56
C PRO A 301 18.01 25.69 1.21
N PRO A 302 16.78 25.21 1.01
CA PRO A 302 16.36 24.58 -0.25
C PRO A 302 16.41 25.50 -1.48
N LEU A 303 16.46 26.82 -1.28
CA LEU A 303 16.53 27.78 -2.38
C LEU A 303 17.96 28.00 -2.89
N LYS A 304 18.96 27.37 -2.28
CA LYS A 304 20.37 27.54 -2.65
C LYS A 304 20.74 26.56 -3.76
N GLY A 305 21.39 27.05 -4.82
CA GLY A 305 21.94 26.20 -5.89
C GLY A 305 20.92 25.56 -6.84
N LEU A 306 19.68 26.08 -6.89
CA LEU A 306 18.64 25.58 -7.79
C LEU A 306 18.93 25.86 -9.26
N ARG A 307 18.50 24.93 -10.13
CA ARG A 307 18.43 25.07 -11.60
C ARG A 307 17.04 25.46 -12.08
N THR A 308 16.00 24.98 -11.39
CA THR A 308 14.62 25.30 -11.71
C THR A 308 13.89 25.73 -10.44
N LEU A 309 13.33 26.93 -10.46
CA LEU A 309 12.48 27.44 -9.40
C LEU A 309 11.13 27.84 -9.99
N LYS A 310 10.07 27.19 -9.54
CA LYS A 310 8.69 27.52 -9.91
C LYS A 310 7.86 27.77 -8.67
N MET A 311 7.30 28.95 -8.57
CA MET A 311 6.46 29.36 -7.46
C MET A 311 5.13 29.87 -7.99
N HIS A 312 4.06 29.18 -7.62
CA HIS A 312 2.71 29.49 -8.03
C HIS A 312 1.89 29.88 -6.81
N THR A 313 1.46 31.13 -6.75
CA THR A 313 0.56 31.63 -5.69
C THR A 313 1.19 31.54 -4.31
N LEU A 314 2.09 32.49 -4.00
CA LEU A 314 2.51 32.77 -2.63
C LEU A 314 1.45 33.59 -1.88
N SER A 315 1.34 33.37 -0.57
CA SER A 315 0.53 34.25 0.28
C SER A 315 1.09 35.67 0.23
N ARG A 316 0.21 36.69 0.37
CA ARG A 316 0.67 38.08 0.43
C ARG A 316 1.67 38.27 1.57
N GLU A 317 1.37 37.66 2.72
CA GLU A 317 2.17 37.65 3.95
C GLU A 317 3.62 37.16 3.72
N MET A 318 3.80 36.12 2.91
CA MET A 318 5.11 35.51 2.68
C MET A 318 5.87 36.05 1.48
N ARG A 319 5.37 37.10 0.82
CA ARG A 319 6.15 37.80 -0.21
C ARG A 319 7.42 38.42 0.40
N PRO A 320 8.59 38.17 -0.20
CA PRO A 320 9.86 38.62 0.37
C PRO A 320 10.04 40.12 0.23
N ARG A 321 10.91 40.67 1.09
CA ARG A 321 11.51 42.00 0.85
C ARG A 321 12.45 41.90 -0.34
N LEU A 322 12.70 43.04 -1.00
CA LEU A 322 13.59 43.10 -2.16
C LEU A 322 14.98 42.52 -1.85
N GLU A 323 15.60 42.90 -0.73
CA GLU A 323 16.93 42.40 -0.36
C GLU A 323 16.98 40.89 -0.11
N ASP A 324 15.94 40.33 0.52
CA ASP A 324 15.86 38.89 0.77
C ASP A 324 15.64 38.11 -0.53
N TRP A 325 14.85 38.68 -1.45
CA TRP A 325 14.62 38.12 -2.78
C TRP A 325 15.88 38.14 -3.63
N LEU A 326 16.59 39.27 -3.68
CA LEU A 326 17.86 39.39 -4.40
C LEU A 326 18.95 38.51 -3.79
N GLY A 327 19.04 38.47 -2.45
CA GLY A 327 19.98 37.61 -1.74
C GLY A 327 19.78 36.13 -2.05
N ALA A 328 18.52 35.67 -2.14
CA ALA A 328 18.24 34.29 -2.54
C ALA A 328 18.67 34.00 -3.99
N LEU A 329 18.38 34.91 -4.92
CA LEU A 329 18.73 34.73 -6.34
C LEU A 329 20.24 34.76 -6.59
N ASP A 330 21.01 35.54 -5.82
CA ASP A 330 22.49 35.50 -5.85
C ASP A 330 23.04 34.11 -5.49
N GLU A 331 22.33 33.36 -4.64
CA GLU A 331 22.69 31.99 -4.27
C GLU A 331 22.23 30.94 -5.31
N MET A 332 21.69 31.36 -6.46
CA MET A 332 21.22 30.49 -7.56
C MET A 332 21.89 30.82 -8.91
N PRO A 333 23.23 30.83 -9.02
CA PRO A 333 23.91 31.19 -10.28
C PRO A 333 23.69 30.19 -11.42
N GLN A 334 23.28 28.95 -11.10
CA GLN A 334 23.00 27.88 -12.07
C GLN A 334 21.52 27.83 -12.49
N LEU A 335 20.71 28.84 -12.14
CA LEU A 335 19.29 28.85 -12.44
C LEU A 335 19.05 28.95 -13.95
N GLU A 336 18.36 27.96 -14.51
CA GLU A 336 18.03 27.84 -15.93
C GLU A 336 16.58 28.28 -16.21
N THR A 337 15.66 27.97 -15.30
CA THR A 337 14.23 28.30 -15.41
C THR A 337 13.71 28.94 -14.12
N LEU A 338 13.07 30.11 -14.25
CA LEU A 338 12.43 30.83 -13.16
C LEU A 338 10.97 31.12 -13.52
N ILE A 339 10.03 30.64 -12.71
CA ILE A 339 8.60 30.92 -12.86
C ILE A 339 8.08 31.49 -11.54
N LEU A 340 7.62 32.74 -11.54
CA LEU A 340 7.14 33.45 -10.37
C LEU A 340 5.73 33.97 -10.61
N HIS A 341 4.72 33.29 -10.09
CA HIS A 341 3.33 33.76 -10.09
C HIS A 341 2.94 34.22 -8.70
N SER A 342 2.61 35.50 -8.56
CA SER A 342 2.32 36.20 -7.29
C SER A 342 3.47 36.15 -6.27
N ALA A 343 4.70 35.87 -6.72
CA ALA A 343 5.89 35.62 -5.89
C ALA A 343 7.00 36.70 -6.04
N THR A 344 6.66 37.87 -6.56
CA THR A 344 7.59 39.01 -6.71
C THR A 344 7.85 39.70 -5.37
N PRO A 345 8.99 40.42 -5.22
CA PRO A 345 9.26 41.19 -4.00
C PRO A 345 8.17 42.22 -3.75
N ARG A 346 7.91 42.50 -2.46
CA ARG A 346 6.96 43.55 -2.07
C ARG A 346 7.54 44.91 -2.46
N ALA A 347 6.81 45.65 -3.30
CA ALA A 347 7.16 47.03 -3.58
C ALA A 347 6.96 47.90 -2.33
N PRO A 348 7.92 48.74 -1.95
CA PRO A 348 7.69 49.76 -0.93
C PRO A 348 6.53 50.66 -1.37
N PRO A 349 5.62 51.06 -0.47
CA PRO A 349 4.47 51.90 -0.83
C PRO A 349 4.88 53.18 -1.59
N ASP A 350 6.00 53.77 -1.17
CA ASP A 350 6.43 55.12 -1.56
C ASP A 350 7.61 55.14 -2.54
N ALA A 351 8.07 53.99 -3.03
CA ALA A 351 9.23 53.94 -3.93
C ALA A 351 8.87 54.49 -5.34
N PRO A 352 9.68 55.40 -5.92
CA PRO A 352 9.49 55.87 -7.29
C PRO A 352 9.45 54.69 -8.26
N LEU A 353 8.55 54.73 -9.25
CA LEU A 353 8.38 53.64 -10.22
C LEU A 353 9.62 53.39 -11.08
N ILE A 354 10.50 54.40 -11.20
CA ILE A 354 11.69 54.39 -12.03
C ILE A 354 12.79 55.12 -11.25
N SER A 355 13.66 54.36 -10.62
CA SER A 355 14.95 54.83 -10.10
C SER A 355 15.99 53.78 -10.49
N GLN A 356 17.22 54.20 -10.77
CA GLN A 356 18.27 53.25 -11.13
C GLN A 356 18.42 52.22 -10.00
N PRO A 357 18.45 50.92 -10.32
CA PRO A 357 18.58 49.87 -9.32
C PRO A 357 19.93 50.04 -8.60
N SER A 358 19.91 50.19 -7.28
CA SER A 358 21.13 50.28 -6.46
C SER A 358 21.91 48.96 -6.43
N ARG A 359 21.23 47.84 -6.69
CA ARG A 359 21.77 46.48 -6.70
C ARG A 359 21.12 45.69 -7.83
N ALA A 360 21.89 45.01 -8.65
CA ALA A 360 21.37 44.12 -9.69
C ALA A 360 21.98 42.72 -9.55
N VAL A 361 21.15 41.70 -9.71
CA VAL A 361 21.54 40.29 -9.65
C VAL A 361 21.72 39.76 -11.07
N THR A 362 22.87 39.17 -11.35
CA THR A 362 23.14 38.54 -12.65
C THR A 362 22.82 37.06 -12.58
N LEU A 363 21.92 36.58 -13.44
CA LEU A 363 21.60 35.16 -13.57
C LEU A 363 22.16 34.65 -14.90
N PRO A 364 23.41 34.16 -14.91
CA PRO A 364 24.15 33.92 -16.16
C PRO A 364 23.60 32.75 -16.98
N SER A 365 22.94 31.79 -16.33
CA SER A 365 22.41 30.58 -16.97
C SER A 365 20.90 30.62 -17.24
N LEU A 366 20.22 31.73 -16.89
CA LEU A 366 18.76 31.78 -16.97
C LEU A 366 18.30 31.87 -18.42
N THR A 367 17.67 30.80 -18.91
CA THR A 367 17.17 30.71 -20.28
C THR A 367 15.68 31.03 -20.36
N GLY A 368 14.91 30.67 -19.33
CA GLY A 368 13.46 30.85 -19.30
C GLY A 368 12.98 31.63 -18.08
N PHE A 369 12.27 32.72 -18.31
CA PHE A 369 11.69 33.52 -17.24
C PHE A 369 10.20 33.80 -17.46
N HIS A 370 9.37 33.41 -16.50
CA HIS A 370 7.95 33.76 -16.45
C HIS A 370 7.67 34.51 -15.14
N ILE A 371 7.16 35.73 -15.25
CA ILE A 371 6.71 36.53 -14.10
C ILE A 371 5.24 36.92 -14.28
N SER A 372 4.40 36.63 -13.28
CA SER A 372 3.00 37.03 -13.22
C SER A 372 2.71 37.67 -11.87
N ALA A 373 2.48 38.99 -11.82
CA ALA A 373 2.22 39.73 -10.58
C ALA A 373 1.54 41.07 -10.89
N SER A 374 1.46 41.99 -9.92
CA SER A 374 1.06 43.37 -10.23
C SER A 374 2.08 44.03 -11.16
N ALA A 375 1.65 44.99 -11.97
CA ALA A 375 2.55 45.74 -12.86
C ALA A 375 3.75 46.33 -12.10
N ARG A 376 3.52 46.90 -10.91
CA ARG A 376 4.58 47.44 -10.04
C ARG A 376 5.54 46.36 -9.53
N GLY A 377 5.03 45.18 -9.17
CA GLY A 377 5.86 44.05 -8.72
C GLY A 377 6.73 43.48 -9.85
N CYS A 378 6.18 43.41 -11.06
CA CYS A 378 6.93 42.98 -12.24
C CYS A 378 8.03 43.98 -12.62
N ALA A 379 7.70 45.28 -12.68
CA ALA A 379 8.66 46.33 -12.96
C ALA A 379 9.80 46.36 -11.93
N LEU A 380 9.47 46.25 -10.64
CA LEU A 380 10.46 46.19 -9.57
C LEU A 380 11.37 44.97 -9.69
N ALA A 381 10.83 43.77 -9.95
CA ALA A 381 11.67 42.58 -10.11
C ALA A 381 12.59 42.70 -11.33
N LEU A 382 12.05 43.11 -12.48
CA LEU A 382 12.79 43.20 -13.74
C LEU A 382 13.88 44.28 -13.71
N ALA A 383 13.67 45.38 -12.99
CA ALA A 383 14.67 46.44 -12.86
C ALA A 383 15.96 45.97 -12.18
N HIS A 384 15.91 44.93 -11.35
CA HIS A 384 17.04 44.45 -10.56
C HIS A 384 17.68 43.16 -11.11
N LEU A 385 17.31 42.71 -12.30
CA LEU A 385 17.83 41.49 -12.91
C LEU A 385 18.64 41.76 -14.18
N VAL A 386 19.81 41.13 -14.27
CA VAL A 386 20.64 41.07 -15.47
C VAL A 386 20.63 39.64 -16.01
N LEU A 387 20.05 39.45 -17.19
CA LEU A 387 19.72 38.12 -17.72
C LEU A 387 20.42 37.89 -19.08
N PRO A 388 21.74 37.64 -19.12
CA PRO A 388 22.52 37.62 -20.36
C PRO A 388 22.22 36.42 -21.27
N ALA A 389 21.74 35.30 -20.74
CA ALA A 389 21.45 34.08 -21.50
C ALA A 389 19.94 33.84 -21.75
N LEU A 390 19.11 34.87 -21.57
CA LEU A 390 17.66 34.74 -21.64
C LEU A 390 17.19 34.42 -23.06
N SER A 391 16.50 33.31 -23.21
CA SER A 391 15.93 32.87 -24.48
C SER A 391 14.45 33.23 -24.64
N TRP A 392 13.69 33.21 -23.54
CA TRP A 392 12.28 33.60 -23.54
C TRP A 392 11.88 34.28 -22.23
N LEU A 393 11.04 35.30 -22.36
CA LEU A 393 10.45 36.07 -21.27
C LEU A 393 8.94 36.12 -21.45
N HIS A 394 8.18 35.74 -20.42
CA HIS A 394 6.74 35.92 -20.37
C HIS A 394 6.35 36.77 -19.16
N VAL A 395 5.69 37.90 -19.42
CA VAL A 395 5.24 38.84 -18.38
C VAL A 395 3.71 38.92 -18.42
N ASP A 396 3.08 38.56 -17.32
CA ASP A 396 1.63 38.67 -17.12
C ASP A 396 1.36 39.66 -15.97
N ALA A 397 1.15 40.93 -16.32
CA ALA A 397 0.88 42.00 -15.36
C ALA A 397 -0.62 42.09 -15.08
N LYS A 398 -1.03 41.69 -13.88
CA LYS A 398 -2.41 41.81 -13.41
C LYS A 398 -2.70 43.26 -13.03
N SER A 399 -3.80 43.79 -13.58
CA SER A 399 -4.33 45.14 -13.32
C SER A 399 -4.76 45.32 -11.87
#